data_AF-A0A956I047-F1
#
_entry.id   AF-A0A956I047-F1
#
_cell.length_a   1.000
_cell.length_b   1.000
_cell.length_c   1.000
_cell.angle_alpha   90.00
_cell.angle_beta   90.00
_cell.angle_gamma   90.00
#
_symmetry.space_group_name_H-M   'P 1'
#
loop_
_entity.id
_entity.type
_entity.pdbx_description
1 polymer ?
#
loop_
_entity_poly.entity_id
_entity_poly.type
_entity_poly.pdbx_seq_one_letter_code
_entity_poly.pdbx_strand_id
1 'polypeptide(L)' 'FGGALGQGRAAAAALEGIARNPNASDKLFTPMILGLALIESLVIYALLLVFIL' A
#
# COMPACT_ATOMS: atom_id res chain seq x y z
N PHE A 1 3.73 9.84 8.91
CA PHE A 1 4.89 9.00 8.52
C PHE A 1 4.57 7.51 8.39
N GLY A 2 3.76 6.90 9.27
CA GLY A 2 3.45 5.47 9.19
C GLY A 2 2.83 5.00 7.86
N GLY A 3 1.88 5.75 7.31
CA GLY A 3 1.24 5.44 6.01
C GLY A 3 2.24 5.35 4.86
N ALA A 4 3.02 6.41 4.63
CA ALA A 4 4.03 6.45 3.58
C ALA A 4 5.07 5.32 3.71
N LEU A 5 5.54 5.02 4.92
CA LEU A 5 6.49 3.93 5.15
C LEU A 5 5.84 2.56 4.89
N GLY A 6 4.61 2.35 5.35
CA GLY A 6 3.85 1.12 5.11
C GLY A 6 3.59 0.88 3.62
N GLN A 7 3.16 1.92 2.90
CA GLN A 7 2.94 1.87 1.46
C GLN A 7 4.23 1.60 0.69
N GLY A 8 5.33 2.28 1.04
CA GLY A 8 6.63 2.06 0.43
C GLY A 8 7.13 0.61 0.61
N ARG A 9 6.96 0.03 1.81
CA ARG A 9 7.33 -1.36 2.07
C ARG A 9 6.44 -2.35 1.32
N ALA A 10 5.13 -2.11 1.26
CA ALA A 10 4.20 -2.96 0.51
C ALA A 10 4.51 -2.95 -0.99
N ALA A 11 4.77 -1.78 -1.57
CA ALA A 11 5.15 -1.63 -2.97
C ALA A 11 6.51 -2.30 -3.27
N ALA A 12 7.52 -2.10 -2.42
CA ALA A 12 8.82 -2.74 -2.58
C ALA A 12 8.72 -4.27 -2.54
N ALA A 13 7.99 -4.83 -1.57
CA ALA A 13 7.79 -6.27 -1.46
C ALA A 13 7.05 -6.84 -2.69
N ALA A 14 6.08 -6.12 -3.24
CA ALA A 14 5.39 -6.53 -4.46
C ALA A 14 6.34 -6.54 -5.67
N LEU A 15 7.15 -5.49 -5.85
CA LEU A 15 8.13 -5.40 -6.93
C LEU A 15 9.21 -6.48 -6.81
N GLU A 16 9.71 -6.78 -5.61
CA GLU A 16 10.63 -7.89 -5.38
C GLU A 16 10.00 -9.25 -5.72
N GLY A 17 8.72 -9.44 -5.40
CA GLY A 17 7.97 -10.64 -5.75
C GLY A 17 7.85 -10.82 -7.27
N ILE A 18 7.55 -9.74 -7.98
CA ILE A 18 7.47 -9.71 -9.45
C ILE A 18 8.84 -9.94 -10.07
N ALA A 19 9.91 -9.33 -9.54
CA ALA A 19 11.27 -9.53 -10.01
C ALA A 19 11.72 -11.00 -9.88
N ARG A 20 11.31 -11.69 -8.81
CA ARG A 20 11.58 -13.12 -8.61
C ARG A 20 10.73 -14.02 -9.50
N ASN A 21 9.50 -13.63 -9.80
CA ASN A 21 8.61 -14.36 -10.70
C ASN A 21 7.75 -13.40 -11.53
N PRO A 22 8.15 -13.05 -12.77
CA PRO A 22 7.43 -12.08 -13.60
C PRO A 22 5.97 -12.48 -13.89
N ASN A 23 5.68 -13.79 -13.93
CA ASN A 23 4.33 -14.31 -14.16
C ASN A 23 3.38 -14.09 -12.96
N ALA A 24 3.88 -13.61 -11.82
CA ALA A 24 3.09 -13.27 -10.64
C ALA A 24 2.52 -11.84 -10.67
N SER A 25 2.91 -11.00 -11.63
CA SER A 25 2.51 -9.58 -11.72
C SER A 25 1.00 -9.38 -11.59
N ASP A 26 0.21 -10.04 -12.44
CA ASP A 26 -1.25 -9.89 -12.46
C ASP A 26 -1.90 -10.43 -11.17
N LYS A 27 -1.29 -11.44 -10.55
CA LYS A 27 -1.77 -12.05 -9.31
C LYS A 27 -1.43 -11.20 -8.08
N LEU A 28 -0.37 -10.40 -8.14
CA LEU A 28 0.06 -9.51 -7.05
C LEU A 28 -0.61 -8.14 -7.10
N PHE A 29 -1.01 -7.66 -8.28
CA PHE A 29 -1.52 -6.30 -8.43
C PHE A 29 -2.76 -6.03 -7.56
N THR A 30 -3.79 -6.87 -7.65
CA THR A 30 -5.02 -6.72 -6.87
C THR A 30 -4.78 -6.74 -5.36
N PRO A 31 -4.10 -7.74 -4.77
CA PRO A 31 -3.85 -7.74 -3.32
C PRO A 31 -2.92 -6.59 -2.88
N MET A 32 -1.96 -6.17 -3.72
CA MET A 32 -1.13 -4.99 -3.44
C MET A 32 -2.00 -3.73 -3.33
N ILE A 33 -2.85 -3.47 -4.32
CA ILE A 33 -3.74 -2.29 -4.31
C ILE A 33 -4.70 -2.33 -3.12
N LEU A 34 -5.25 -3.50 -2.80
CA LEU A 34 -6.09 -3.67 -1.61
C LEU A 34 -5.34 -3.30 -0.32
N GLY A 35 -4.12 -3.79 -0.16
CA GLY A 35 -3.26 -3.45 0.98
C GLY A 35 -2.95 -1.95 1.06
N LEU A 36 -2.59 -1.33 -0.06
CA LEU A 36 -2.32 0.11 -0.13
C LEU A 36 -3.56 0.95 0.19
N ALA A 37 -4.74 0.55 -0.28
CA ALA A 37 -6.01 1.22 0.00
C ALA A 37 -6.40 1.16 1.49
N LEU A 38 -6.14 0.03 2.16
CA LEU A 38 -6.36 -0.09 3.61
C LEU A 38 -5.39 0.78 4.42
N ILE A 39 -4.15 0.94 3.98
CA ILE A 39 -3.21 1.87 4.63
C ILE A 39 -3.66 3.32 4.39
N GLU A 40 -4.05 3.64 3.15
CA GLU A 40 -4.48 4.99 2.77
C GLU A 40 -5.77 5.40 3.50
N SER A 41 -6.71 4.49 3.74
CA SER A 41 -7.94 4.81 4.48
C SER A 41 -7.64 5.33 5.89
N LEU A 42 -6.64 4.78 6.57
CA LEU A 42 -6.17 5.26 7.88
C LEU A 42 -5.50 6.64 7.78
N VAL A 43 -4.75 6.88 6.69
CA VAL A 43 -4.13 8.19 6.42
C VAL A 43 -5.20 9.25 6.19
N ILE A 44 -6.22 8.96 5.39
CA ILE A 44 -7.35 9.86 5.14
C ILE A 44 -8.15 10.08 6.44
N TYR A 45 -8.35 9.04 7.25
CA TYR A 45 -9.04 9.19 8.53
C TYR A 45 -8.27 10.11 9.49
N ALA A 46 -6.93 9.97 9.55
CA ALA A 46 -6.08 10.86 10.33
C ALA A 46 -6.12 12.30 9.79
N LEU A 47 -6.10 12.48 8.47
CA LEU A 47 -6.24 13.80 7.83
C LEU A 47 -7.59 14.44 8.15
N LEU A 48 -8.67 13.66 8.10
CA LEU A 48 -10.01 14.13 8.45
C LEU A 48 -10.07 14.61 9.90
N LEU A 49 -9.50 13.86 10.84
CA LEU A 49 -9.44 14.25 12.25
C LEU A 49 -8.71 15.59 12.44
N VAL A 50 -7.64 15.85 11.68
CA VAL A 50 -6.89 17.12 11.74
C VAL A 50 -7.74 18.32 11.31
N PHE A 51 -8.71 18.15 10.43
CA PHE A 51 -9.59 19.25 10.01
C PHE A 51 -10.82 19.45 10.90
N ILE A 52 -11.18 18.43 11.71
CA ILE A 52 -12.33 18.50 12.63
C ILE A 52 -11.91 19.06 14.00
N LEU A 53 -10.67 18.81 14.41
CA LEU A 53 -10.06 19.36 15.64
C LEU A 53 -9.66 20.82 15.48
#